data_AF-A0A5N6XTA0-F1
#
_entry.id   AF-A0A5N6XTA0-F1
#
_cell.length_a   1.000
_cell.length_b   1.000
_cell.length_c   1.000
_cell.angle_alpha   90.00
_cell.angle_beta   90.00
_cell.angle_gamma   90.00
#
_symmetry.space_group_name_H-M   'P 1'
#
loop_
_entity.id
_entity.type
_entity.pdbx_description
1 polymer ?
#
loop_
_entity_poly.entity_id
_entity_poly.type
_entity_poly.pdbx_seq_one_letter_code
_entity_poly.pdbx_strand_id
1 'polypeptide(L)'
;MTVRRIIHSEIFGSMMGWTRELVNGDPTALSVFLEQWYVDVEDVARLCLVGLLDPSVQSERIFAFAQQMNWFDSVSILRQLHPKKTLIPDVPGEDIRDRTDVLPQGRAEELLRTFYGLPGWTSIRDSLEKGIESCE
;
A
#
# COMPACT_ATOMS: atom_id res chain seq x y z
N MET A 1 1.96 2.06 -5.05
CA MET A 1 0.54 2.16 -4.63
C MET A 1 0.42 2.60 -3.20
N THR A 2 -0.46 3.57 -2.95
CA THR A 2 -0.94 3.88 -1.60
C THR A 2 -2.19 3.07 -1.31
N VAL A 3 -2.20 2.33 -0.20
CA VAL A 3 -3.36 1.55 0.24
C VAL A 3 -3.62 1.83 1.71
N ARG A 4 -4.90 1.80 2.08
CA ARG A 4 -5.50 1.73 3.43
C ARG A 4 -6.98 2.08 3.31
N ARG A 5 -7.71 2.06 4.42
CA ARG A 5 -9.08 2.55 4.56
C ARG A 5 -9.34 3.85 3.78
N ILE A 6 -10.35 3.80 2.93
CA ILE A 6 -10.92 4.99 2.28
C ILE A 6 -11.79 5.70 3.31
N ILE A 7 -11.49 6.95 3.62
CA ILE A 7 -12.18 7.73 4.66
C ILE A 7 -13.28 8.64 4.12
N HIS A 8 -13.25 8.97 2.82
CA HIS A 8 -14.26 9.83 2.20
C HIS A 8 -15.17 9.01 1.29
N SER A 9 -16.48 8.97 1.61
CA SER A 9 -17.46 8.10 0.94
C SER A 9 -17.63 8.37 -0.55
N GLU A 10 -17.48 9.63 -0.97
CA GLU A 10 -17.66 10.03 -2.39
C GLU A 10 -16.38 9.92 -3.23
N ILE A 11 -15.24 9.57 -2.62
CA ILE A 11 -13.96 9.47 -3.33
C ILE A 11 -13.59 8.00 -3.45
N PHE A 12 -13.32 7.57 -4.69
CA PHE A 12 -12.97 6.18 -5.02
C PHE A 12 -11.75 5.66 -4.26
N GLY A 13 -10.85 6.52 -3.77
CA GLY A 13 -9.71 6.12 -2.94
C GLY A 13 -8.53 5.55 -3.73
N SER A 14 -8.39 5.95 -5.00
CA SER A 14 -7.26 5.59 -5.88
C SER A 14 -7.02 4.07 -5.89
N MET A 15 -5.78 3.62 -5.62
CA MET A 15 -5.41 2.20 -5.62
C MET A 15 -6.21 1.36 -4.63
N MET A 16 -6.62 1.91 -3.50
CA MET A 16 -7.49 1.16 -2.59
C MET A 16 -8.86 0.89 -3.22
N GLY A 17 -9.42 1.85 -3.96
CA GLY A 17 -10.68 1.65 -4.69
C GLY A 17 -10.59 0.48 -5.67
N TRP A 18 -9.53 0.47 -6.49
CA TRP A 18 -9.27 -0.62 -7.42
C TRP A 18 -9.09 -1.97 -6.72
N THR A 19 -8.44 -1.97 -5.55
CA THR A 19 -8.28 -3.17 -4.72
C THR A 19 -9.62 -3.66 -4.17
N ARG A 20 -10.56 -2.77 -3.85
CA ARG A 20 -11.92 -3.14 -3.41
C ARG A 20 -12.76 -3.70 -4.56
N GLU A 21 -12.68 -3.09 -5.75
CA GLU A 21 -13.34 -3.63 -6.94
C GLU A 21 -12.79 -5.01 -7.31
N LEU A 22 -11.48 -5.23 -7.14
CA LEU A 22 -10.86 -6.55 -7.30
C LEU A 22 -11.43 -7.59 -6.32
N VAL A 23 -11.67 -7.21 -5.06
CA VAL A 23 -12.33 -8.08 -4.07
C VAL A 23 -13.75 -8.45 -4.50
N ASN A 24 -14.43 -7.55 -5.21
CA ASN A 24 -15.78 -7.75 -5.75
C ASN A 24 -15.80 -8.45 -7.12
N GLY A 25 -14.64 -8.78 -7.69
CA GLY A 25 -14.51 -9.55 -8.92
C GLY A 25 -14.17 -8.77 -10.18
N ASP A 26 -13.89 -7.47 -10.08
CA ASP A 26 -13.41 -6.67 -11.22
C ASP A 26 -11.90 -6.88 -11.44
N PRO A 27 -11.46 -7.50 -12.55
CA PRO A 27 -10.05 -7.75 -12.81
C PRO A 27 -9.31 -6.52 -13.37
N THR A 28 -9.97 -5.37 -13.58
CA THR A 28 -9.37 -4.20 -14.25
C THR A 28 -8.08 -3.74 -13.60
N ALA A 29 -7.97 -3.82 -12.26
CA ALA A 29 -6.75 -3.47 -11.55
C ALA A 29 -5.52 -4.28 -12.00
N LEU A 30 -5.73 -5.56 -12.36
CA LEU A 30 -4.68 -6.50 -12.76
C LEU A 30 -4.10 -6.19 -14.15
N SER A 31 -4.85 -5.49 -15.01
CA SER A 31 -4.42 -5.14 -16.37
C SER A 31 -3.92 -3.70 -16.50
N VAL A 32 -4.38 -2.80 -15.63
CA VAL A 32 -4.02 -1.38 -15.66
C VAL A 32 -2.72 -1.09 -14.93
N PHE A 33 -2.43 -1.82 -13.84
CA PHE A 33 -1.28 -1.54 -12.99
C PHE A 33 -0.24 -2.67 -13.05
N LEU A 34 0.98 -2.29 -13.36
CA LEU A 34 2.16 -3.16 -13.27
C LEU A 34 2.65 -3.29 -11.82
N GLU A 35 3.60 -4.20 -11.62
CA GLU A 35 4.31 -4.41 -10.37
C GLU A 35 4.92 -3.11 -9.87
N GLN A 36 4.77 -2.83 -8.58
CA GLN A 36 5.24 -1.59 -7.99
C GLN A 36 5.35 -1.71 -6.46
N TRP A 37 5.99 -0.73 -5.86
CA TRP A 37 6.09 -0.62 -4.41
C TRP A 37 4.79 -0.16 -3.77
N TYR A 38 4.53 -0.63 -2.56
CA TYR A 38 3.38 -0.27 -1.76
C TYR A 38 3.80 0.55 -0.54
N VAL A 39 2.88 1.38 -0.07
CA VAL A 39 3.01 2.13 1.18
C VAL A 39 1.63 2.40 1.76
N ASP A 40 1.54 2.39 3.09
CA ASP A 40 0.32 2.75 3.80
C ASP A 40 0.07 4.27 3.75
N VAL A 41 -1.16 4.69 3.46
CA VAL A 41 -1.47 6.12 3.31
C VAL A 41 -1.27 6.93 4.61
N GLU A 42 -1.44 6.31 5.79
CA GLU A 42 -1.16 6.99 7.06
C GLU A 42 0.35 7.18 7.25
N ASP A 43 1.18 6.23 6.81
CA ASP A 43 2.64 6.40 6.86
C ASP A 43 3.10 7.52 5.93
N VAL A 44 2.48 7.66 4.74
CA VAL A 44 2.72 8.83 3.88
C VAL A 44 2.32 10.12 4.59
N ALA A 45 1.16 10.16 5.24
CA ALA A 45 0.71 11.34 5.98
C ALA A 45 1.65 11.70 7.15
N ARG A 46 2.15 10.70 7.87
CA ARG A 46 3.18 10.85 8.92
C ARG A 46 4.46 11.47 8.35
N LEU A 47 4.95 10.97 7.21
CA LEU A 47 6.15 11.51 6.57
C LEU A 47 5.96 12.95 6.08
N CYS A 48 4.78 13.31 5.59
CA CYS A 48 4.47 14.70 5.26
C CYS A 48 4.56 15.62 6.49
N LEU A 49 4.07 15.16 7.64
CA LEU A 49 4.18 15.92 8.90
C LEU A 49 5.61 16.01 9.40
N VAL A 50 6.41 14.95 9.27
CA VAL A 50 7.84 14.98 9.57
C VAL A 50 8.54 16.02 8.71
N GLY A 51 8.31 16.03 7.40
CA GLY A 51 8.88 17.03 6.49
C GLY A 51 8.48 18.47 6.80
N LEU A 52 7.35 18.66 7.48
CA LEU A 52 6.88 19.98 7.90
C LEU A 52 7.45 20.42 9.27
N LEU A 53 7.66 19.48 10.19
CA LEU A 53 7.88 19.77 11.61
C LEU A 53 9.28 19.42 12.12
N ASP A 54 9.98 18.46 11.50
CA ASP A 54 11.30 18.03 11.94
C ASP A 54 12.38 18.97 11.37
N PRO A 55 13.07 19.76 12.21
CA PRO A 55 14.08 20.69 11.73
C PRO A 55 15.32 20.00 11.13
N SER A 56 15.50 18.69 11.35
CA SER A 56 16.58 17.89 10.74
C SER A 56 16.27 17.50 9.28
N VAL A 57 15.03 17.67 8.84
CA VAL A 57 14.53 17.31 7.52
C VAL A 57 14.39 18.57 6.69
N GLN A 58 15.45 18.92 5.93
CA GLN A 58 15.49 20.14 5.13
C GLN A 58 15.96 19.85 3.71
N SER A 59 15.17 20.32 2.73
CA SER A 59 15.49 20.19 1.30
C SER A 59 15.81 18.75 0.86
N GLU A 60 15.25 17.76 1.55
CA GLU A 60 15.42 16.33 1.22
C GLU A 60 14.21 15.74 0.50
N ARG A 61 14.45 14.67 -0.26
CA ARG A 61 13.40 13.85 -0.86
C ARG A 61 13.19 12.62 0.00
N ILE A 62 12.00 12.49 0.58
CA ILE A 62 11.61 11.34 1.41
C ILE A 62 10.93 10.31 0.51
N PHE A 63 11.52 9.13 0.39
CA PHE A 63 11.03 8.05 -0.48
C PHE A 63 10.12 7.11 0.31
N ALA A 64 8.82 7.32 0.23
CA ALA A 64 7.80 6.51 0.88
C ALA A 64 7.53 5.18 0.12
N PHE A 65 8.51 4.28 0.16
CA PHE A 65 8.48 2.96 -0.49
C PHE A 65 8.61 1.91 0.62
N ALA A 66 7.49 1.32 1.07
CA ALA A 66 7.53 0.43 2.24
C ALA A 66 7.90 -1.01 1.87
N GLN A 67 7.21 -1.57 0.87
CA GLN A 67 7.38 -2.97 0.50
C GLN A 67 7.16 -3.19 -1.00
N GLN A 68 8.00 -3.99 -1.63
CA GLN A 68 7.75 -4.51 -2.98
C GLN A 68 6.66 -5.58 -2.93
N MET A 69 5.68 -5.45 -3.82
CA MET A 69 4.65 -6.46 -3.99
C MET A 69 4.18 -6.52 -5.43
N ASN A 70 3.64 -7.66 -5.82
CA ASN A 70 2.91 -7.81 -7.07
C ASN A 70 1.46 -8.23 -6.81
N TRP A 71 0.74 -8.44 -7.90
CA TRP A 71 -0.65 -8.84 -7.82
C TRP A 71 -0.84 -10.27 -7.27
N PHE A 72 0.11 -11.18 -7.47
CA PHE A 72 0.06 -12.53 -6.89
C PHE A 72 0.08 -12.50 -5.36
N ASP A 73 1.00 -11.72 -4.79
CA ASP A 73 1.07 -11.46 -3.35
C ASP A 73 -0.21 -10.79 -2.84
N SER A 74 -0.69 -9.76 -3.54
CA SER A 74 -1.92 -9.02 -3.19
C SER A 74 -3.14 -9.94 -3.15
N VAL A 75 -3.40 -10.69 -4.22
CA VAL A 75 -4.53 -11.61 -4.33
C VAL A 75 -4.45 -12.72 -3.29
N SER A 76 -3.25 -13.26 -3.03
CA SER A 76 -3.03 -14.24 -1.97
C SER A 76 -3.42 -13.68 -0.59
N ILE A 77 -2.97 -12.47 -0.25
CA ILE A 77 -3.32 -11.80 1.00
C ILE A 77 -4.83 -11.55 1.08
N LEU A 78 -5.45 -11.01 0.03
CA LEU A 78 -6.89 -10.72 0.00
C LEU A 78 -7.74 -11.99 0.18
N ARG A 79 -7.36 -13.10 -0.46
CA ARG A 79 -8.03 -14.41 -0.29
C ARG A 79 -7.88 -14.95 1.14
N GLN A 80 -6.73 -14.72 1.79
CA GLN A 80 -6.54 -15.11 3.19
C GLN A 80 -7.37 -14.24 4.14
N LEU A 81 -7.51 -12.94 3.87
CA LEU A 81 -8.30 -12.01 4.69
C LEU A 81 -9.81 -12.24 4.50
N HIS A 82 -10.27 -12.58 3.30
CA HIS A 82 -11.68 -12.86 2.99
C HIS A 82 -11.87 -14.21 2.29
N PRO A 83 -11.70 -15.35 3.00
CA PRO A 83 -11.81 -16.68 2.39
C PRO A 83 -13.22 -17.00 1.84
N LYS A 84 -14.24 -16.22 2.23
CA LYS A 84 -15.62 -16.35 1.73
C LYS A 84 -15.87 -15.58 0.42
N LYS A 85 -15.04 -14.61 0.04
CA LYS A 85 -15.20 -13.84 -1.20
C LYS A 85 -14.57 -14.64 -2.35
N THR A 86 -15.38 -15.45 -3.02
CA THR A 86 -14.94 -16.35 -4.11
C THR A 86 -14.79 -15.66 -5.46
N LEU A 87 -15.14 -14.37 -5.56
CA LEU A 87 -15.11 -13.60 -6.81
C LEU A 87 -13.73 -13.03 -7.13
N ILE A 88 -12.77 -13.06 -6.20
CA ILE A 88 -11.42 -12.51 -6.40
C ILE A 88 -10.76 -13.24 -7.58
N PRO A 89 -10.53 -12.55 -8.71
CA PRO A 89 -10.06 -13.19 -9.92
C PRO A 89 -8.61 -13.67 -9.78
N ASP A 90 -8.22 -14.64 -10.61
CA ASP A 90 -6.83 -15.05 -10.72
C ASP A 90 -5.99 -13.96 -11.41
N VAL A 91 -4.73 -13.89 -11.02
CA VAL A 91 -3.77 -12.98 -11.64
C VAL A 91 -3.34 -13.55 -12.98
N PRO A 92 -3.55 -12.84 -14.10
CA PRO A 92 -3.13 -13.31 -15.41
C PRO A 92 -1.60 -13.18 -15.57
N GLY A 93 -1.01 -14.03 -16.41
CA GLY A 93 0.40 -13.92 -16.78
C GLY A 93 1.37 -14.62 -15.83
N GLU A 94 2.61 -14.14 -15.81
CA GLU A 94 3.71 -14.70 -15.02
C GLU A 94 3.88 -13.95 -13.69
N ASP A 95 4.39 -14.64 -12.67
CA ASP A 95 4.76 -14.07 -11.36
C ASP A 95 6.03 -13.23 -11.48
N ILE A 96 5.89 -12.04 -12.08
CA ILE A 96 6.95 -11.05 -12.25
C ILE A 96 7.02 -10.21 -10.97
N ARG A 97 8.25 -9.87 -10.57
CA ARG A 97 8.51 -8.97 -9.44
C ARG A 97 9.33 -7.77 -9.90
N ASP A 98 8.99 -6.60 -9.37
CA ASP A 98 9.84 -5.41 -9.46
C ASP A 98 11.22 -5.71 -8.85
N ARG A 99 12.29 -5.38 -9.57
CA ARG A 99 13.69 -5.58 -9.16
C ARG A 99 14.40 -4.27 -8.83
N THR A 100 13.65 -3.17 -8.76
CA THR A 100 14.18 -1.85 -8.48
C THR A 100 14.56 -1.73 -7.01
N ASP A 101 15.82 -1.41 -6.76
CA ASP A 101 16.28 -1.05 -5.42
C ASP A 101 16.10 0.45 -5.19
N VAL A 102 15.33 0.81 -4.15
CA VAL A 102 15.06 2.20 -3.79
C VAL A 102 15.94 2.58 -2.61
N LEU A 103 17.24 2.73 -2.87
CA LEU A 103 18.26 3.01 -1.84
C LEU A 103 17.85 4.09 -0.80
N PRO A 104 17.19 5.21 -1.17
CA PRO A 104 16.81 6.24 -0.20
C PRO A 104 15.61 5.89 0.72
N GLN A 105 14.94 4.76 0.53
CA GLN A 105 13.80 4.31 1.36
C GLN A 105 14.15 4.24 2.84
N GLY A 106 15.37 3.82 3.18
CA GLY A 106 15.79 3.63 4.56
C GLY A 106 15.67 4.91 5.40
N ARG A 107 15.85 6.08 4.77
CA ARG A 107 15.66 7.37 5.43
C ARG A 107 14.21 7.58 5.85
N ALA A 108 13.25 7.23 5.00
CA ALA A 108 11.85 7.40 5.32
C ALA A 108 11.42 6.46 6.47
N GLU A 109 11.91 5.23 6.48
CA GLU A 109 11.63 4.30 7.58
C GLU A 109 12.26 4.76 8.91
N GLU A 110 13.50 5.27 8.86
CA GLU A 110 14.17 5.85 10.01
C GLU A 110 13.33 6.99 10.62
N LEU A 111 12.82 7.90 9.79
CA LEU A 111 11.97 9.01 10.24
C LEU A 111 10.69 8.54 10.95
N LEU A 112 10.04 7.49 10.44
CA LEU A 112 8.89 6.89 11.13
C LEU A 112 9.27 6.34 12.50
N ARG A 113 10.44 5.71 12.60
CA ARG A 113 10.95 5.15 13.85
C ARG A 113 11.30 6.23 14.86
N THR A 114 12.04 7.26 14.44
CA THR A 114 12.61 8.26 15.35
C THR A 114 11.60 9.33 15.74
N PHE A 115 10.78 9.82 14.80
CA PHE A 115 9.83 10.90 15.08
C PHE A 115 8.55 10.41 15.76
N TYR A 116 8.03 9.24 15.36
CA TYR A 116 6.79 8.67 15.90
C TYR A 116 6.97 7.51 16.88
N GLY A 117 8.20 6.99 17.05
CA GLY A 117 8.44 5.81 17.89
C GLY A 117 7.87 4.51 17.29
N LEU A 118 7.61 4.47 15.98
CA LEU A 118 7.04 3.30 15.32
C LEU A 118 8.10 2.20 15.12
N PRO A 119 7.69 0.92 15.03
CA PRO A 119 8.61 -0.18 14.75
C PRO A 119 9.10 -0.24 13.29
N GLY A 120 8.68 0.71 12.44
CA GLY A 120 8.95 0.74 11.00
C GLY A 120 7.67 1.05 10.22
N TRP A 121 7.62 0.61 8.96
CA TRP A 121 6.43 0.69 8.12
C TRP A 121 5.25 -0.13 8.66
N THR A 122 4.04 0.35 8.39
CA THR A 122 2.84 -0.47 8.48
C THR A 122 2.92 -1.61 7.49
N SER A 123 2.63 -2.85 7.93
CA SER A 123 2.66 -4.00 7.03
C SER A 123 1.58 -3.89 5.96
N ILE A 124 1.88 -4.38 4.77
CA ILE A 124 0.91 -4.38 3.68
C ILE A 124 -0.34 -5.21 4.00
N ARG A 125 -0.19 -6.29 4.78
CA ARG A 125 -1.31 -7.11 5.25
C ARG A 125 -2.27 -6.28 6.10
N ASP A 126 -1.76 -5.55 7.08
CA ASP A 126 -2.58 -4.70 7.97
C ASP A 126 -3.22 -3.54 7.20
N SER A 127 -2.48 -2.99 6.23
CA SER A 127 -2.98 -1.90 5.39
C SER A 127 -4.14 -2.37 4.49
N LEU A 128 -3.99 -3.54 3.85
CA LEU A 128 -5.03 -4.15 3.03
C LEU A 128 -6.24 -4.56 3.86
N GLU A 129 -6.06 -5.17 5.02
CA GLU A 129 -7.13 -5.55 5.96
C GLU A 129 -8.00 -4.34 6.31
N LYS A 130 -7.40 -3.25 6.79
CA LYS A 130 -8.13 -2.01 7.07
C LYS A 130 -8.75 -1.38 5.83
N GLY A 131 -8.11 -1.60 4.67
CA GLY A 131 -8.59 -1.16 3.37
C GLY A 131 -9.91 -1.79 2.96
N ILE A 132 -10.12 -3.07 3.30
CA ILE A 132 -11.26 -3.88 2.85
C ILE A 132 -12.30 -4.14 3.96
N GLU A 133 -12.04 -3.72 5.19
CA GLU A 133 -13.00 -3.80 6.32
C GLU A 133 -14.41 -3.25 5.98
N SER A 134 -14.52 -2.25 5.11
CA SER A 134 -15.82 -1.69 4.72
C SER A 134 -16.42 -2.32 3.44
N CYS A 135 -15.87 -3.44 2.97
CA CYS A 135 -16.32 -4.18 1.79
C CYS A 135 -17.15 -5.43 2.13
N GLU A 136 -17.78 -5.45 3.30
CA GLU A 136 -18.71 -6.50 3.71
C GLU A 136 -19.84 -6.69 2.68
#